data_AF-A0A1B6GTU7-F1
#
_entry.id   AF-A0A1B6GTU7-F1
#
_cell.length_a   1.000
_cell.length_b   1.000
_cell.length_c   1.000
_cell.angle_alpha   90.00
_cell.angle_beta   90.00
_cell.angle_gamma   90.00
#
_symmetry.space_group_name_H-M   'P 1'
#
loop_
_entity.id
_entity.type
_entity.pdbx_description
1 polymer ?
#
loop_
_entity_poly.entity_id
_entity_poly.type
_entity_poly.pdbx_seq_one_letter_code
_entity_poly.pdbx_strand_id
1 'polypeptide(L)'
;SKAETVSLRNTIMWEFPFGLQYAWMLLIFAMTTVFSLSCPLITPFGLLYMGMKHCVDRYNLYFAYGPSKISTRIHATAINYVVVSIVLLQASFMLLSIMRQGFNSISIYALT
;
A
#
# COMPACT_ATOMS: atom_id res chain seq x y z
N SER A 1 6.46 -37.97 -22.62
CA SER A 1 6.04 -37.40 -21.32
C SER A 1 7.17 -36.60 -20.67
N LYS A 2 7.39 -35.37 -21.17
CA LYS A 2 8.28 -34.31 -20.65
C LYS A 2 7.64 -32.93 -20.91
N ALA A 3 6.85 -32.82 -21.98
CA ALA A 3 6.01 -31.66 -22.25
C ALA A 3 4.88 -31.49 -21.21
N GLU A 4 4.28 -32.58 -20.72
CA GLU A 4 3.27 -32.51 -19.64
C GLU A 4 3.86 -32.02 -18.32
N THR A 5 5.09 -32.39 -17.98
CA THR A 5 5.73 -31.92 -16.74
C THR A 5 6.19 -30.46 -16.82
N VAL A 6 6.50 -29.95 -18.02
CA VAL A 6 6.79 -28.52 -18.25
C VAL A 6 5.50 -27.68 -18.28
N SER A 7 4.43 -28.18 -18.88
CA SER A 7 3.11 -27.54 -18.89
C SER A 7 2.48 -27.53 -17.49
N LEU A 8 2.52 -28.66 -16.77
CA LEU A 8 2.11 -28.74 -15.37
C LEU A 8 3.03 -27.91 -14.48
N ARG A 9 4.34 -27.80 -14.75
CA ARG A 9 5.19 -26.84 -14.04
C ARG A 9 4.79 -25.39 -14.28
N ASN A 10 4.28 -25.03 -15.45
CA ASN A 10 3.73 -23.69 -15.70
C ASN A 10 2.37 -23.46 -15.01
N THR A 11 1.56 -24.51 -14.85
CA THR A 11 0.27 -24.46 -14.13
C THR A 11 0.42 -24.57 -12.61
N ILE A 12 1.51 -25.19 -12.14
CA ILE A 12 1.95 -25.32 -10.73
C ILE A 12 3.11 -24.34 -10.44
N MET A 13 3.44 -23.44 -11.37
CA MET A 13 4.29 -22.29 -11.04
C MET A 13 3.41 -21.48 -10.12
N TRP A 14 3.61 -21.75 -8.84
CA TRP A 14 3.00 -21.08 -7.72
C TRP A 14 2.90 -19.62 -8.12
N GLU A 15 1.69 -19.15 -8.45
CA GLU A 15 1.45 -17.74 -8.65
C GLU A 15 1.99 -17.15 -7.36
N PHE A 16 3.20 -16.56 -7.43
CA PHE A 16 3.75 -15.82 -6.32
C PHE A 16 2.59 -14.97 -5.86
N PRO A 17 2.18 -15.02 -4.58
CA PRO A 17 0.91 -14.48 -4.16
C PRO A 17 1.02 -12.96 -4.23
N PHE A 18 0.98 -12.43 -5.46
CA PHE A 18 1.17 -11.07 -5.84
C PHE A 18 0.06 -10.29 -5.18
N GLY A 19 -1.16 -10.82 -5.18
CA GLY A 19 -2.27 -10.28 -4.41
C GLY A 19 -1.94 -10.11 -2.92
N LEU A 20 -1.36 -11.12 -2.27
CA LEU A 20 -1.05 -11.06 -0.84
C LEU A 20 0.12 -10.11 -0.54
N GLN A 21 1.27 -10.31 -1.19
CA GLN A 21 2.46 -9.45 -1.02
C GLN A 21 2.13 -7.97 -1.28
N TYR A 22 1.30 -7.72 -2.30
CA TYR A 22 0.88 -6.38 -2.69
C TYR A 22 -0.14 -5.78 -1.74
N ALA A 23 -1.13 -6.56 -1.28
CA ALA A 23 -2.06 -6.13 -0.24
C ALA A 23 -1.34 -5.79 1.07
N TRP A 24 -0.36 -6.59 1.47
CA TRP A 24 0.47 -6.31 2.64
C TRP A 24 1.29 -5.02 2.48
N MET A 25 1.86 -4.78 1.30
CA MET A 25 2.60 -3.54 1.02
C MET A 25 1.69 -2.31 1.03
N LEU A 26 0.52 -2.40 0.37
CA LEU A 26 -0.51 -1.34 0.37
C LEU A 26 -1.05 -1.05 1.78
N LEU A 27 -1.25 -2.09 2.59
CA LEU A 27 -1.70 -1.95 3.97
C LEU A 27 -0.66 -1.19 4.81
N ILE A 28 0.61 -1.57 4.74
CA ILE A 28 1.69 -0.91 5.47
C ILE A 28 1.84 0.54 4.98
N PHE A 29 1.63 0.80 3.69
CA PHE A 29 1.59 2.14 3.12
C PHE A 29 0.44 2.99 3.66
N ALA A 30 -0.78 2.45 3.67
CA ALA A 30 -1.94 3.14 4.22
C ALA A 30 -1.74 3.46 5.71
N MET A 31 -1.28 2.49 6.50
CA MET A 31 -1.06 2.67 7.94
C MET A 31 0.02 3.72 8.23
N THR A 32 1.17 3.66 7.56
CA THR A 32 2.24 4.65 7.74
C THR A 32 1.80 6.06 7.33
N THR A 33 0.98 6.17 6.28
CA THR A 33 0.41 7.45 5.83
C THR A 33 -0.53 8.03 6.88
N VAL A 34 -1.51 7.25 7.34
CA VAL A 34 -2.56 7.72 8.27
C VAL A 34 -1.98 8.06 9.65
N PHE A 35 -1.09 7.21 10.18
CA PHE A 35 -0.51 7.42 11.51
C PHE A 35 0.62 8.46 11.54
N SER A 36 1.12 8.90 10.38
CA SER A 36 2.10 9.99 10.27
C SER A 36 1.63 11.27 10.97
N LEU A 37 0.32 11.53 11.02
CA LEU A 37 -0.25 12.76 11.58
C LEU A 37 -0.15 12.79 13.11
N SER A 38 -0.39 11.66 13.76
CA SER A 38 -0.42 11.57 15.22
C SER A 38 0.99 11.40 15.80
N CYS A 39 1.82 10.57 15.17
CA CYS A 39 3.16 10.24 15.65
C CYS A 39 4.16 10.29 14.47
N PRO A 40 4.81 11.43 14.21
CA PRO A 40 5.69 11.58 13.04
C PRO A 40 6.88 10.61 13.04
N LEU A 41 7.21 10.03 14.21
CA LEU A 41 8.24 9.02 14.36
C LEU A 41 7.97 7.74 13.55
N ILE A 42 6.71 7.40 13.23
CA ILE A 42 6.40 6.20 12.43
C ILE A 42 6.85 6.32 10.97
N THR A 43 7.01 7.55 10.45
CA THR A 43 7.36 7.80 9.06
C THR A 43 8.76 7.33 8.66
N PRO A 44 9.86 7.65 9.39
CA PRO A 44 11.18 7.15 9.03
C PRO A 44 11.27 5.62 9.14
N PHE A 45 10.65 5.01 10.16
CA PHE A 45 10.65 3.56 10.32
C PHE A 45 9.84 2.85 9.23
N GLY A 46 8.67 3.39 8.87
CA GLY A 46 7.85 2.87 7.77
C GLY A 46 8.54 2.97 6.42
N LEU A 47 9.21 4.09 6.15
CA LEU A 47 9.97 4.31 4.92
C LEU A 47 11.18 3.38 4.83
N LEU A 48 11.90 3.18 5.94
CA LEU A 48 13.02 2.24 6.02
C LEU A 48 12.57 0.80 5.76
N TYR A 49 11.44 0.38 6.34
CA TYR A 49 10.83 -0.93 6.08
C TYR A 49 10.48 -1.12 4.59
N MET A 50 9.83 -0.13 3.96
CA MET A 50 9.49 -0.20 2.53
C MET A 50 10.73 -0.22 1.65
N GLY A 51 11.76 0.56 1.97
CA GLY A 51 13.01 0.58 1.22
C GLY A 51 13.71 -0.79 1.24
N MET A 52 13.84 -1.38 2.43
CA MET A 52 14.41 -2.72 2.57
C MET A 52 13.57 -3.78 1.85
N LYS A 53 12.24 -3.73 2.01
CA LYS A 53 11.33 -4.67 1.37
C LYS A 53 11.35 -4.55 -0.15
N HIS A 54 11.44 -3.33 -0.69
CA HIS A 54 11.60 -3.10 -2.13
C HIS A 54 12.91 -3.68 -2.67
N CYS A 55 14.02 -3.51 -1.95
CA CYS A 55 15.29 -4.13 -2.33
C CYS A 55 15.17 -5.66 -2.36
N VAL A 56 14.63 -6.28 -1.30
CA VAL A 56 14.43 -7.73 -1.22
C VAL A 56 13.52 -8.23 -2.33
N ASP A 57 12.39 -7.56 -2.57
CA ASP A 57 11.44 -7.94 -3.62
C ASP A 57 12.09 -7.81 -5.02
N ARG A 58 12.93 -6.79 -5.23
CA ARG A 58 13.71 -6.61 -6.47
C ARG A 58 14.71 -7.74 -6.66
N TYR A 59 15.50 -8.08 -5.64
CA TYR A 59 16.45 -9.20 -5.70
C TYR A 59 15.74 -10.54 -5.96
N ASN A 60 14.61 -10.76 -5.30
CA ASN A 60 13.81 -11.96 -5.45
C ASN A 60 13.24 -12.07 -6.88
N LEU A 61 12.78 -10.97 -7.46
CA LEU A 61 12.27 -10.94 -8.83
C LEU A 61 13.36 -11.22 -9.88
N TYR A 62 14.58 -10.70 -9.68
CA TYR A 62 15.70 -10.91 -10.63
C TYR A 62 16.28 -12.32 -10.61
N PHE A 63 16.30 -12.98 -9.44
CA PHE A 63 17.01 -14.27 -9.28
C PHE A 63 16.08 -15.49 -9.24
N ALA A 64 14.83 -15.35 -8.79
CA ALA A 64 13.92 -16.49 -8.59
C ALA A 64 12.79 -16.59 -9.62
N TYR A 65 12.47 -15.52 -10.38
CA TYR A 65 11.30 -15.50 -11.26
C TYR A 65 11.66 -15.11 -12.70
N GLY A 66 11.10 -15.84 -13.67
CA GLY A 66 11.14 -15.45 -15.09
C GLY A 66 10.28 -14.21 -15.38
N PRO A 67 10.34 -13.62 -16.60
CA PRO A 67 9.64 -12.39 -16.94
C PRO A 67 8.13 -12.54 -16.74
N SER A 68 7.65 -12.03 -15.61
CA SER A 68 6.24 -12.11 -15.24
C SER A 68 5.49 -11.03 -16.01
N LYS A 69 4.45 -11.43 -16.76
CA LYS A 69 3.55 -10.49 -17.44
C LYS A 69 2.67 -9.83 -16.40
N ILE A 70 3.15 -8.71 -15.85
CA ILE A 70 2.36 -7.88 -14.94
C ILE A 70 1.09 -7.45 -15.68
N SER A 71 -0.07 -7.86 -15.16
CA SER A 71 -1.34 -7.46 -15.75
C SER A 71 -1.63 -6.02 -15.34
N THR A 72 -1.87 -5.16 -16.33
CA THR A 72 -2.16 -3.72 -16.15
C THR A 72 -3.34 -3.47 -15.21
N ARG A 73 -4.25 -4.45 -15.08
CA ARG A 73 -5.40 -4.43 -14.16
C ARG A 73 -4.99 -4.34 -12.69
N ILE A 74 -3.95 -5.07 -12.27
CA ILE A 74 -3.48 -5.06 -10.87
C ILE A 74 -2.81 -3.72 -10.53
N HIS A 75 -2.10 -3.14 -11.50
CA HIS A 75 -1.54 -1.81 -11.35
C HIS A 75 -2.64 -0.74 -11.23
N ALA A 76 -3.71 -0.85 -12.02
CA ALA A 76 -4.84 0.08 -11.95
C ALA A 76 -5.59 0.01 -10.60
N THR A 77 -5.84 -1.18 -10.07
CA THR A 77 -6.50 -1.33 -8.75
C THR A 77 -5.62 -0.80 -7.63
N ALA A 78 -4.31 -0.95 -7.72
CA ALA A 78 -3.38 -0.39 -6.77
C ALA A 78 -3.44 1.12 -6.64
N ILE A 79 -3.47 1.81 -7.78
CA ILE A 79 -3.54 3.27 -7.82
C ILE A 79 -4.80 3.73 -7.10
N ASN A 80 -5.91 3.02 -7.30
CA ASN A 80 -7.15 3.31 -6.59
C ASN A 80 -7.00 3.14 -5.07
N TYR A 81 -6.34 2.09 -4.58
CA TYR A 81 -6.07 1.93 -3.14
C TYR A 81 -5.17 3.02 -2.56
N VAL A 82 -4.17 3.47 -3.32
CA VAL A 82 -3.32 4.61 -2.92
C VAL A 82 -4.15 5.89 -2.81
N VAL A 83 -5.03 6.16 -3.79
CA VAL A 83 -5.96 7.31 -3.74
C VAL A 83 -6.88 7.23 -2.53
N VAL A 84 -7.48 6.06 -2.25
CA VAL A 84 -8.30 5.84 -1.06
C VAL A 84 -7.51 6.11 0.24
N SER A 85 -6.25 5.70 0.31
CA SER A 85 -5.39 5.95 1.47
C SER A 85 -5.13 7.45 1.69
N ILE A 86 -4.93 8.22 0.60
CA ILE A 86 -4.74 9.68 0.66
C ILE A 86 -6.05 10.38 1.09
N VAL A 87 -7.20 9.94 0.58
CA VAL A 87 -8.51 10.46 0.99
C VAL A 87 -8.73 10.22 2.49
N LEU A 88 -8.35 9.03 2.98
CA LEU A 88 -8.47 8.68 4.39
C LEU A 88 -7.53 9.53 5.27
N LEU A 89 -6.31 9.83 4.80
CA LEU A 89 -5.41 10.79 5.44
C LEU A 89 -6.06 12.19 5.56
N GLN A 90 -6.67 12.67 4.48
CA GLN A 90 -7.33 13.97 4.47
C GLN A 90 -8.53 14.01 5.44
N ALA A 91 -9.28 12.91 5.54
CA ALA A 91 -10.34 12.75 6.52
C ALA A 91 -9.80 12.74 7.97
N SER A 92 -8.70 12.03 8.24
CA SER A 92 -8.05 12.03 9.56
C SER A 92 -7.54 13.43 9.95
N PHE A 93 -6.96 14.18 9.00
CA PHE A 93 -6.55 15.56 9.23
C PHE A 93 -7.72 16.49 9.55
N MET A 94 -8.83 16.35 8.82
CA MET A 94 -10.06 17.12 9.07
C MET A 94 -10.63 16.83 10.47
N LEU A 95 -10.72 15.54 10.85
CA LEU A 95 -11.21 15.14 12.17
C LEU A 95 -10.33 15.69 13.30
N LEU A 96 -9.00 15.59 13.17
CA LEU A 96 -8.05 16.16 14.14
C LEU A 96 -8.16 17.69 14.22
N SER A 97 -8.39 18.36 13.09
CA SER A 97 -8.58 19.82 13.06
C SER A 97 -9.86 20.25 13.77
N ILE A 98 -10.96 19.53 13.57
CA ILE A 98 -12.24 19.76 14.27
C ILE A 98 -12.07 19.53 15.78
N MET A 99 -11.43 18.42 16.17
CA MET A 99 -11.16 18.11 17.58
C MET A 99 -10.26 19.16 18.24
N ARG A 100 -9.31 19.75 17.50
CA ARG A 100 -8.36 20.74 18.03
C ARG A 100 -8.92 22.17 18.08
N GLN A 101 -9.74 22.59 17.11
CA GLN A 101 -10.39 23.92 17.14
C GLN A 101 -11.63 23.97 18.04
N GLY A 102 -12.19 22.81 18.39
CA GLY A 102 -13.41 22.69 19.17
C GLY A 102 -14.65 23.07 18.35
N PHE A 103 -15.78 22.37 18.59
CA PHE A 103 -17.06 22.64 17.91
C PHE A 103 -17.55 24.08 18.07
N ASN A 104 -17.12 24.77 19.13
CA ASN A 104 -17.55 26.12 19.47
C ASN A 104 -16.96 27.20 18.53
N SER A 105 -15.70 27.03 18.09
CA SER A 105 -15.08 27.96 17.14
C SER A 105 -15.70 27.83 15.75
N ILE A 106 -15.98 26.59 15.32
CA ILE A 106 -16.58 26.30 14.02
C ILE A 106 -18.02 26.80 13.94
N SER A 107 -18.80 26.72 15.02
CA SER A 107 -20.15 27.29 15.04
C SER A 107 -20.15 28.81 14.89
N ILE A 108 -19.15 29.53 15.42
CA ILE A 108 -19.06 30.99 15.29
C ILE A 108 -18.77 31.39 13.84
N TYR A 109 -17.90 30.67 13.13
CA TYR A 109 -17.62 30.92 11.71
C TYR A 109 -18.73 30.44 10.75
N ALA A 110 -19.63 29.56 11.19
CA ALA A 110 -20.77 29.10 10.40
C ALA A 110 -22.03 29.96 10.59
N LEU A 111 -22.10 30.75 11.68
CA LEU A 111 -23.22 31.65 12.02
C LEU A 111 -22.95 33.13 11.71
N THR A 112 -21.70 33.49 11.38
CA THR A 112 -21.32 34.84 10.91
C THR A 112 -21.13 34.81 9.41
#